data_AF-A0A507BDI2-F1
#
_entry.id   AF-A0A507BDI2-F1
#
_cell.length_a   1.000
_cell.length_b   1.000
_cell.length_c   1.000
_cell.angle_alpha   90.00
_cell.angle_beta   90.00
_cell.angle_gamma   90.00
#
_symmetry.space_group_name_H-M   'P 1'
#
loop_
_entity.id
_entity.type
_entity.pdbx_description
1 polymer ?
#
loop_
_entity_poly.entity_id
_entity_poly.type
_entity_poly.pdbx_seq_one_letter_code
_entity_poly.pdbx_strand_id
1 'polypeptide(L)'
;MSSSSTHQWTIILVLTAILLSLVVTFQVLSKYGAAYFAAPKEISTFIDSIDSSIQENESYDSDVAKVPRLEEKLRLSRLLREIQKGGDDLRECLNGLLLSEEDTRPKMSARILWASKRADLEERLRRLDLLRMRFLVIYMSIVAATTTAAAEKVEKSASPKDPEKAAHHPPARQHSMPAGLMEGIKRKPPLRRLTTQAMGHHDSSEGGHRRGWAGVVQELQMSPLMHKRHASIEMAMAQPPQTP
;
A
#
# COMPACT_ATOMS: atom_id res chain seq x y z
N MET A 1 -61.83 43.35 40.91
CA MET A 1 -60.38 43.61 40.69
C MET A 1 -59.60 42.35 40.31
N SER A 2 -60.24 41.18 40.14
CA SER A 2 -59.56 39.90 39.88
C SER A 2 -59.38 39.55 38.41
N SER A 3 -60.20 40.09 37.50
CA SER A 3 -60.17 39.75 36.07
C SER A 3 -58.99 40.37 35.30
N SER A 4 -58.58 41.60 35.64
CA SER A 4 -57.43 42.26 35.00
C SER A 4 -56.10 41.63 35.41
N SER A 5 -55.96 41.26 36.69
CA SER A 5 -54.76 40.58 37.19
C SER A 5 -54.61 39.19 36.59
N THR A 6 -55.70 38.41 36.49
CA THR A 6 -55.62 37.07 35.87
C THR A 6 -55.28 37.17 34.40
N HIS A 7 -55.84 38.14 33.65
CA HIS A 7 -55.48 38.38 32.25
C HIS A 7 -54.00 38.74 32.08
N GLN A 8 -53.46 39.62 32.93
CA GLN A 8 -52.05 39.99 32.88
C GLN A 8 -51.13 38.79 33.15
N TRP A 9 -51.45 37.96 34.15
CA TRP A 9 -50.72 36.72 34.43
C TRP A 9 -50.81 35.72 33.28
N THR A 10 -51.99 35.57 32.64
CA THR A 10 -52.12 34.67 31.47
C THR A 10 -51.28 35.15 30.29
N ILE A 11 -51.21 36.46 30.03
CA ILE A 11 -50.38 37.01 28.95
C ILE A 11 -48.90 36.74 29.23
N ILE A 12 -48.44 36.98 30.47
CA ILE A 12 -47.04 36.72 30.85
C ILE A 12 -46.72 35.23 30.73
N LEU A 13 -47.61 34.33 31.19
CA LEU A 13 -47.42 32.89 31.10
C LEU A 13 -47.40 32.39 29.65
N VAL A 14 -48.30 32.88 28.79
CA VAL A 14 -48.32 32.53 27.37
C VAL A 14 -47.07 33.06 26.66
N LEU A 15 -46.69 34.31 26.92
CA LEU A 15 -45.50 34.92 26.31
C LEU A 15 -44.22 34.18 26.72
N THR A 16 -44.09 33.83 28.00
CA THR A 16 -42.95 33.05 28.51
C THR A 16 -42.95 31.62 27.95
N ALA A 17 -44.11 30.96 27.86
CA ALA A 17 -44.21 29.64 27.23
C ALA A 17 -43.82 29.68 25.73
N ILE A 18 -44.24 30.71 25.01
CA ILE A 18 -43.84 30.93 23.61
C ILE A 18 -42.33 31.16 23.50
N LEU A 19 -41.76 32.02 24.35
CA LEU A 19 -40.31 32.29 24.34
C LEU A 19 -39.50 31.03 24.66
N LEU A 20 -39.91 30.23 25.65
CA LEU A 20 -39.27 28.95 25.97
C LEU A 20 -39.38 27.96 24.81
N SER A 21 -40.55 27.87 24.16
CA SER A 21 -40.75 27.05 22.97
C SER A 21 -39.85 27.48 21.81
N LEU A 22 -39.71 28.78 21.56
CA LEU A 22 -38.82 29.33 20.55
C LEU A 22 -37.34 29.02 20.85
N VAL A 23 -36.92 29.12 22.12
CA VAL A 23 -35.55 28.79 22.52
C VAL A 23 -35.25 27.31 22.31
N VAL A 24 -36.18 26.40 22.68
CA VAL A 24 -35.99 24.96 22.49
C VAL A 24 -35.98 24.61 21.00
N THR A 25 -36.90 25.15 20.20
CA THR A 25 -36.94 24.92 18.75
C THR A 25 -35.71 25.48 18.05
N PHE A 26 -35.21 26.65 18.45
CA PHE A 26 -33.96 27.21 17.93
C PHE A 26 -32.74 26.35 18.27
N GLN A 27 -32.66 25.79 19.49
CA GLN A 27 -31.58 24.87 19.86
C GLN A 27 -31.61 23.58 19.04
N VAL A 28 -32.80 23.02 18.82
CA VAL A 28 -33.01 21.88 17.94
C VAL A 28 -32.58 22.24 16.52
N LEU A 29 -33.10 23.35 15.97
CA LEU A 29 -32.80 23.79 14.61
C LEU A 29 -31.32 24.10 14.40
N SER A 30 -30.63 24.63 15.40
CA SER A 30 -29.20 24.92 15.32
C SER A 30 -28.36 23.64 15.31
N LYS A 31 -28.71 22.64 16.14
CA LYS A 31 -28.03 21.33 16.16
C LYS A 31 -28.23 20.56 14.86
N TYR A 32 -29.46 20.50 14.35
CA TYR A 32 -29.77 19.79 13.10
C TYR A 32 -29.39 20.62 11.85
N GLY A 33 -29.47 21.94 11.93
CA GLY A 33 -29.12 22.86 10.85
C GLY A 33 -27.62 22.87 10.57
N ALA A 34 -26.77 22.89 11.60
CA ALA A 34 -25.33 22.76 11.43
C ALA A 34 -24.96 21.44 10.71
N ALA A 35 -25.60 20.32 11.11
CA ALA A 35 -25.42 19.03 10.45
C ALA A 35 -25.92 19.03 9.00
N TYR A 36 -27.05 19.72 8.72
CA TYR A 36 -27.63 19.85 7.38
C TYR A 36 -26.71 20.61 6.42
N PHE A 37 -26.10 21.72 6.88
CA PHE A 37 -25.19 22.52 6.06
C PHE A 37 -23.81 21.88 5.87
N ALA A 38 -23.34 21.11 6.85
CA ALA A 38 -22.06 20.39 6.75
C ALA A 38 -22.14 19.15 5.84
N ALA A 39 -23.31 18.50 5.77
CA ALA A 39 -23.50 17.23 5.06
C ALA A 39 -22.95 17.20 3.62
N PRO A 40 -23.20 18.18 2.72
CA PRO A 40 -22.73 18.09 1.34
C PRO A 40 -21.21 18.06 1.19
N LYS A 41 -20.48 18.84 2.01
CA LYS A 41 -19.01 18.89 1.98
C LYS A 41 -18.39 17.62 2.58
N GLU A 42 -19.00 17.11 3.64
CA GLU A 42 -18.53 15.90 4.29
C GLU A 42 -18.77 14.67 3.41
N ILE A 43 -19.94 14.60 2.76
CA ILE A 43 -20.26 13.54 1.80
C ILE A 43 -19.24 13.50 0.66
N SER A 44 -18.89 14.65 0.06
CA SER A 44 -17.88 14.66 -1.00
C SER A 44 -16.53 14.17 -0.51
N THR A 45 -16.10 14.56 0.70
CA THR A 45 -14.83 14.04 1.26
C THR A 45 -14.88 12.53 1.54
N PHE A 46 -16.03 11.98 1.90
CA PHE A 46 -16.19 10.53 2.05
C PHE A 46 -16.14 9.82 0.70
N ILE A 47 -16.75 10.38 -0.35
CA ILE A 47 -16.65 9.85 -1.72
C ILE A 47 -15.19 9.81 -2.15
N ASP A 48 -14.47 10.94 -2.02
CA ASP A 48 -13.06 11.04 -2.40
C ASP A 48 -12.19 10.03 -1.63
N SER A 49 -12.45 9.86 -0.32
CA SER A 49 -11.76 8.89 0.51
C SER A 49 -12.04 7.44 0.08
N ILE A 50 -13.27 7.13 -0.35
CA ILE A 50 -13.65 5.80 -0.82
C ILE A 50 -13.04 5.52 -2.20
N ASP A 51 -13.07 6.50 -3.11
CA ASP A 51 -12.48 6.37 -4.44
C ASP A 51 -10.96 6.19 -4.35
N SER A 52 -10.29 6.96 -3.49
CA SER A 52 -8.86 6.74 -3.18
C SER A 52 -8.62 5.34 -2.59
N SER A 53 -9.53 4.86 -1.74
CA SER A 53 -9.48 3.52 -1.19
C SER A 53 -9.61 2.43 -2.29
N ILE A 54 -10.50 2.60 -3.26
CA ILE A 54 -10.67 1.65 -4.38
C ILE A 54 -9.39 1.61 -5.23
N GLN A 55 -8.83 2.76 -5.56
CA GLN A 55 -7.58 2.85 -6.32
C GLN A 55 -6.43 2.12 -5.60
N GLU A 56 -6.36 2.24 -4.27
CA GLU A 56 -5.39 1.53 -3.45
C GLU A 56 -5.62 0.01 -3.47
N ASN A 57 -6.87 -0.45 -3.47
CA ASN A 57 -7.20 -1.87 -3.58
C ASN A 57 -6.72 -2.49 -4.91
N GLU A 58 -6.72 -1.74 -6.01
CA GLU A 58 -6.16 -2.19 -7.30
C GLU A 58 -4.64 -2.38 -7.20
N SER A 59 -3.94 -1.50 -6.48
CA SER A 59 -2.52 -1.66 -6.17
C SER A 59 -2.27 -2.93 -5.36
N TYR A 60 -3.12 -3.21 -4.37
CA TYR A 60 -3.00 -4.41 -3.53
C TYR A 60 -3.17 -5.71 -4.31
N ASP A 61 -4.04 -5.75 -5.33
CA ASP A 61 -4.18 -6.93 -6.18
C ASP A 61 -2.89 -7.25 -6.94
N SER A 62 -2.24 -6.21 -7.47
CA SER A 62 -0.92 -6.30 -8.12
C SER A 62 0.16 -6.80 -7.16
N ASP A 63 0.10 -6.41 -5.88
CA ASP A 63 1.08 -6.82 -4.88
C ASP A 63 0.85 -8.24 -4.36
N VAL A 64 -0.40 -8.69 -4.24
CA VAL A 64 -0.76 -10.09 -3.95
C VAL A 64 -0.28 -11.01 -5.06
N ALA A 65 -0.34 -10.57 -6.32
CA ALA A 65 0.11 -11.36 -7.47
C ALA A 65 1.63 -11.67 -7.42
N LYS A 66 2.43 -10.78 -6.81
CA LYS A 66 3.90 -10.93 -6.67
C LYS A 66 4.33 -11.90 -5.56
N VAL A 67 3.41 -12.32 -4.67
CA VAL A 67 3.74 -13.21 -3.54
C VAL A 67 3.95 -14.66 -4.04
N PRO A 68 5.13 -15.27 -3.83
CA PRO A 68 5.45 -16.59 -4.39
C PRO A 68 4.80 -17.76 -3.62
N ARG A 69 4.46 -17.56 -2.34
CA ARG A 69 3.88 -18.59 -1.49
C ARG A 69 2.36 -18.62 -1.60
N LEU A 70 1.80 -19.76 -1.98
CA LEU A 70 0.36 -19.94 -2.19
C LEU A 70 -0.48 -19.76 -0.91
N GLU A 71 0.00 -20.22 0.25
CA GLU A 71 -0.73 -20.10 1.51
C GLU A 71 -0.86 -18.65 1.98
N GLU A 72 0.25 -17.91 1.96
CA GLU A 72 0.31 -16.48 2.25
C GLU A 72 -0.52 -15.67 1.26
N LYS A 73 -0.44 -16.02 -0.04
CA LYS A 73 -1.28 -15.45 -1.08
C LYS A 73 -2.77 -15.70 -0.83
N LEU A 74 -3.16 -16.90 -0.39
CA LEU A 74 -4.55 -17.24 -0.12
C LEU A 74 -5.08 -16.46 1.09
N ARG A 75 -4.28 -16.35 2.16
CA ARG A 75 -4.61 -15.53 3.33
C ARG A 75 -4.76 -14.05 2.97
N LEU A 76 -3.84 -13.50 2.18
CA LEU A 76 -3.84 -12.11 1.76
C LEU A 76 -5.01 -11.81 0.79
N SER A 77 -5.30 -12.72 -0.14
CA SER A 77 -6.43 -12.63 -1.06
C SER A 77 -7.79 -12.69 -0.36
N ARG A 78 -7.93 -13.51 0.71
CA ARG A 78 -9.15 -13.53 1.52
C ARG A 78 -9.38 -12.18 2.19
N LEU A 79 -8.32 -11.62 2.77
CA LEU A 79 -8.39 -10.34 3.46
C LEU A 79 -8.61 -9.18 2.49
N LEU A 80 -8.05 -9.24 1.28
CA LEU A 80 -8.35 -8.29 0.21
C LEU A 80 -9.83 -8.33 -0.21
N ARG A 81 -10.41 -9.53 -0.36
CA ARG A 81 -11.85 -9.66 -0.63
C ARG A 81 -12.72 -9.11 0.49
N GLU A 82 -12.30 -9.27 1.75
CA GLU A 82 -12.99 -8.67 2.91
C GLU A 82 -12.94 -7.14 2.86
N ILE A 83 -11.79 -6.55 2.48
CA ILE A 83 -11.63 -5.10 2.28
C ILE A 83 -12.50 -4.62 1.11
N GLN A 84 -12.45 -5.31 -0.03
CA GLN A 84 -13.26 -4.98 -1.21
C GLN A 84 -14.75 -5.00 -0.88
N LYS A 85 -15.22 -6.07 -0.23
CA LYS A 85 -16.61 -6.18 0.22
C LYS A 85 -16.99 -5.05 1.17
N GLY A 86 -16.14 -4.73 2.14
CA GLY A 86 -16.38 -3.61 3.05
C GLY A 86 -16.45 -2.26 2.35
N GLY A 87 -15.64 -2.06 1.30
CA GLY A 87 -15.68 -0.88 0.45
C GLY A 87 -16.95 -0.81 -0.39
N ASP A 88 -17.35 -1.92 -1.00
CA ASP A 88 -18.58 -2.01 -1.82
C ASP A 88 -19.83 -1.78 -0.96
N ASP A 89 -19.91 -2.39 0.24
CA ASP A 89 -20.99 -2.16 1.20
C ASP A 89 -21.09 -0.67 1.60
N LEU A 90 -19.94 0.01 1.72
CA LEU A 90 -19.86 1.44 2.04
C LEU A 90 -20.33 2.31 0.87
N ARG A 91 -19.95 1.96 -0.37
CA ARG A 91 -20.41 2.62 -1.60
C ARG A 91 -21.91 2.46 -1.77
N GLU A 92 -22.46 1.27 -1.55
CA GLU A 92 -23.90 1.03 -1.65
C GLU A 92 -24.67 1.88 -0.63
N CYS A 93 -24.19 1.95 0.62
CA CYS A 93 -24.76 2.81 1.64
C CYS A 93 -24.72 4.29 1.23
N LEU A 94 -23.62 4.75 0.63
CA LEU A 94 -23.44 6.13 0.21
C LEU A 94 -24.29 6.48 -1.02
N ASN A 95 -24.35 5.59 -2.01
CA ASN A 95 -25.21 5.74 -3.18
C ASN A 95 -26.70 5.76 -2.79
N GLY A 96 -27.08 4.99 -1.78
CA GLY A 96 -28.41 5.06 -1.19
C GLY A 96 -28.77 6.45 -0.62
N LEU A 97 -27.79 7.22 -0.17
CA LEU A 97 -27.96 8.58 0.36
C LEU A 97 -27.94 9.66 -0.72
N LEU A 98 -27.37 9.40 -1.89
CA LEU A 98 -27.35 10.31 -3.03
C LEU A 98 -28.65 10.20 -3.85
N LEU A 99 -29.04 11.31 -4.49
CA LEU A 99 -30.24 11.36 -5.36
C LEU A 99 -29.96 10.74 -6.74
N SER A 100 -28.72 10.85 -7.23
CA SER A 100 -28.26 10.32 -8.52
C SER A 100 -26.75 10.08 -8.44
N GLU A 101 -26.24 9.09 -9.17
CA GLU A 101 -24.82 8.73 -9.22
C GLU A 101 -23.95 9.87 -9.81
N GLU A 102 -24.53 10.66 -10.71
CA GLU A 102 -23.87 11.84 -11.30
C GLU A 102 -24.02 13.12 -10.45
N ASP A 103 -24.98 13.14 -9.53
CA ASP A 103 -25.33 14.34 -8.78
C ASP A 103 -24.97 14.10 -7.30
N THR A 104 -23.83 14.65 -6.87
CA THR A 104 -23.30 14.57 -5.48
C THR A 104 -24.21 15.20 -4.42
N ARG A 105 -25.45 15.55 -4.79
CA ARG A 105 -26.46 16.14 -3.94
C ARG A 105 -27.11 15.04 -3.09
N PRO A 106 -26.96 15.09 -1.76
CA PRO A 106 -27.66 14.15 -0.89
C PRO A 106 -29.17 14.35 -0.94
N LYS A 107 -29.91 13.25 -0.81
CA LYS A 107 -31.38 13.23 -0.60
C LYS A 107 -31.74 14.14 0.57
N MET A 108 -32.86 14.84 0.47
CA MET A 108 -33.31 15.74 1.56
C MET A 108 -33.50 14.97 2.89
N SER A 109 -33.97 13.73 2.81
CA SER A 109 -34.04 12.80 3.96
C SER A 109 -32.65 12.40 4.50
N ALA A 110 -31.66 12.20 3.61
CA ALA A 110 -30.28 11.93 4.00
C ALA A 110 -29.63 13.12 4.71
N ARG A 111 -29.96 14.36 4.33
CA ARG A 111 -29.47 15.57 5.00
C ARG A 111 -30.03 15.73 6.41
N ILE A 112 -31.30 15.40 6.62
CA ILE A 112 -31.95 15.48 7.94
C ILE A 112 -31.42 14.39 8.88
N LEU A 113 -31.16 13.18 8.35
CA LEU A 113 -30.64 12.05 9.11
C LEU A 113 -29.10 11.95 9.09
N TRP A 114 -28.42 12.97 8.57
CA TRP A 114 -26.96 12.93 8.33
C TRP A 114 -26.18 12.64 9.60
N ALA A 115 -26.52 13.28 10.73
CA ALA A 115 -25.80 13.08 11.99
C ALA A 115 -25.78 11.60 12.45
N SER A 116 -26.89 10.86 12.25
CA SER A 116 -26.96 9.44 12.60
C SER A 116 -26.23 8.57 11.56
N LYS A 117 -26.35 8.89 10.27
CA LYS A 117 -25.71 8.13 9.19
C LYS A 117 -24.20 8.35 9.12
N ARG A 118 -23.74 9.54 9.45
CA ARG A 118 -22.33 9.89 9.56
C ARG A 118 -21.61 9.00 10.57
N ALA A 119 -22.18 8.82 11.76
CA ALA A 119 -21.57 7.95 12.78
C ALA A 119 -21.45 6.49 12.30
N ASP A 120 -22.45 5.97 11.58
CA ASP A 120 -22.41 4.62 11.00
C ASP A 120 -21.37 4.51 9.87
N LEU A 121 -21.27 5.53 9.00
CA LEU A 121 -20.27 5.59 7.92
C LEU A 121 -18.85 5.68 8.48
N GLU A 122 -18.59 6.53 9.48
CA GLU A 122 -17.30 6.66 10.14
C GLU A 122 -16.86 5.35 10.82
N GLU A 123 -17.78 4.64 11.46
CA GLU A 123 -17.51 3.34 12.07
C GLU A 123 -17.18 2.28 11.02
N ARG A 124 -17.91 2.24 9.91
CA ARG A 124 -17.61 1.32 8.79
C ARG A 124 -16.26 1.65 8.14
N LEU A 125 -15.94 2.93 7.97
CA LEU A 125 -14.65 3.37 7.47
C LEU A 125 -13.52 2.96 8.41
N ARG A 126 -13.68 3.14 9.73
CA ARG A 126 -12.71 2.64 10.73
C ARG A 126 -12.48 1.14 10.64
N ARG A 127 -13.54 0.36 10.45
CA ARG A 127 -13.42 -1.10 10.29
C ARG A 127 -12.64 -1.46 9.03
N LEU A 128 -12.91 -0.75 7.94
CA LEU A 128 -12.19 -0.91 6.68
C LEU A 128 -10.71 -0.52 6.84
N ASP A 129 -10.40 0.58 7.53
CA ASP A 129 -9.03 1.00 7.83
C ASP A 129 -8.29 -0.01 8.71
N LEU A 130 -8.97 -0.61 9.69
CA LEU A 130 -8.38 -1.67 10.52
C LEU A 130 -8.01 -2.90 9.68
N LEU A 131 -8.88 -3.29 8.74
CA LEU A 131 -8.59 -4.39 7.82
C LEU A 131 -7.42 -4.05 6.90
N ARG A 132 -7.33 -2.82 6.40
CA ARG A 132 -6.19 -2.34 5.60
C ARG A 132 -4.88 -2.35 6.37
N MET A 133 -4.89 -1.85 7.60
CA MET A 133 -3.72 -1.93 8.48
C MET A 133 -3.31 -3.38 8.72
N ARG A 134 -4.28 -4.27 8.95
CA ARG A 134 -4.01 -5.72 9.08
C ARG A 134 -3.42 -6.31 7.80
N PHE A 135 -3.92 -5.92 6.63
CA PHE A 135 -3.39 -6.32 5.33
C PHE A 135 -1.93 -5.92 5.18
N LEU A 136 -1.62 -4.64 5.36
CA LEU A 136 -0.29 -4.07 5.19
C LEU A 136 0.73 -4.70 6.13
N VAL A 137 0.36 -4.92 7.39
CA VAL A 137 1.23 -5.60 8.37
C VAL A 137 1.56 -7.03 7.93
N ILE A 138 0.55 -7.80 7.50
CA ILE A 138 0.77 -9.17 7.03
C ILE A 138 1.63 -9.16 5.76
N TYR A 139 1.34 -8.29 4.80
CA TYR A 139 2.13 -8.15 3.59
C TYR A 139 3.59 -7.81 3.88
N MET A 140 3.85 -6.80 4.72
CA MET A 140 5.21 -6.41 5.12
C MET A 140 5.93 -7.54 5.87
N SER A 141 5.23 -8.33 6.69
CA SER A 141 5.84 -9.49 7.35
C SER A 141 6.30 -10.57 6.36
N ILE A 142 5.55 -10.76 5.27
CA ILE A 142 5.90 -11.71 4.20
C ILE A 142 7.08 -11.18 3.38
N VAL A 143 7.06 -9.90 3.03
CA VAL A 143 8.16 -9.24 2.30
C VAL A 143 9.45 -9.25 3.16
N ALA A 144 9.35 -9.00 4.45
CA ALA A 144 10.47 -9.12 5.38
C ALA A 144 11.01 -10.56 5.45
N ALA A 145 10.13 -11.57 5.57
CA ALA A 145 10.55 -12.98 5.63
C ALA A 145 11.19 -13.47 4.31
N THR A 146 10.71 -12.98 3.17
CA THR A 146 11.29 -13.33 1.86
C THR A 146 12.63 -12.65 1.61
N THR A 147 12.79 -11.40 2.05
CA THR A 147 14.07 -10.67 1.97
C THR A 147 15.14 -11.25 2.90
N THR A 148 14.78 -11.67 4.13
CA THR A 148 15.72 -12.36 5.04
C THR A 148 16.13 -13.72 4.50
N ALA A 149 15.19 -14.52 3.98
CA ALA A 149 15.51 -15.82 3.37
C ALA A 149 16.39 -15.68 2.11
N ALA A 150 16.24 -14.59 1.35
CA ALA A 150 17.11 -14.27 0.23
C ALA A 150 18.52 -13.88 0.71
N ALA A 151 18.64 -13.08 1.77
CA ALA A 151 19.92 -12.70 2.36
C ALA A 151 20.69 -13.91 2.92
N GLU A 152 20.04 -14.80 3.66
CA GLU A 152 20.66 -16.03 4.19
C GLU A 152 21.15 -16.96 3.08
N LYS A 153 20.42 -17.06 1.96
CA LYS A 153 20.86 -17.83 0.79
C LYS A 153 22.11 -17.25 0.15
N VAL A 154 22.23 -15.92 0.09
CA VAL A 154 23.41 -15.24 -0.44
C VAL A 154 24.60 -15.48 0.48
N GLU A 155 24.44 -15.37 1.80
CA GLU A 155 25.50 -15.58 2.78
C GLU A 155 25.99 -17.05 2.81
N LYS A 156 25.08 -18.02 2.72
CA LYS A 156 25.41 -19.45 2.64
C LYS A 156 26.04 -19.85 1.29
N SER A 157 25.81 -19.06 0.24
CA SER A 157 26.50 -19.21 -1.05
C SER A 157 27.84 -18.46 -1.13
N ALA A 158 28.09 -17.55 -0.18
CA ALA A 158 29.31 -16.75 -0.07
C ALA A 158 30.32 -17.31 0.93
N SER A 159 29.98 -18.35 1.71
CA SER A 159 30.98 -19.06 2.52
C SER A 159 31.94 -19.83 1.60
N PRO A 160 33.26 -19.53 1.60
CA PRO A 160 34.22 -20.24 0.77
C PRO A 160 34.38 -21.65 1.33
N LYS A 161 34.19 -22.63 0.45
CA LYS A 161 34.50 -24.03 0.70
C LYS A 161 36.02 -24.13 0.80
N ASP A 162 36.53 -24.19 2.02
CA ASP A 162 37.95 -24.25 2.36
C ASP A 162 38.58 -25.51 1.71
N PRO A 163 39.55 -25.38 0.78
CA PRO A 163 40.10 -26.51 0.04
C PRO A 163 41.58 -26.72 0.37
N GLU A 164 41.96 -27.18 1.57
CA GLU A 164 43.33 -27.67 1.76
C GLU A 164 43.53 -28.57 3.00
N LYS A 165 43.38 -29.89 2.81
CA LYS A 165 44.36 -30.87 3.34
C LYS A 165 44.27 -32.19 2.58
N ALA A 166 45.14 -32.34 1.59
CA ALA A 166 45.37 -33.59 0.88
C ALA A 166 46.38 -34.50 1.62
N ALA A 167 46.32 -35.80 1.28
CA ALA A 167 47.25 -36.92 1.58
C ALA A 167 47.07 -37.63 2.95
N HIS A 168 46.96 -38.96 3.10
CA HIS A 168 47.28 -40.13 2.23
C HIS A 168 46.68 -41.46 2.82
N HIS A 169 45.91 -42.23 2.02
CA HIS A 169 45.79 -43.72 1.85
C HIS A 169 45.55 -44.78 3.01
N PRO A 170 45.16 -46.08 2.76
CA PRO A 170 43.85 -46.67 2.36
C PRO A 170 43.46 -47.95 3.22
N PRO A 171 42.77 -49.03 2.72
CA PRO A 171 41.31 -49.24 2.66
C PRO A 171 40.79 -50.50 3.42
N ALA A 172 39.47 -50.61 3.70
CA ALA A 172 38.81 -51.91 3.94
C ALA A 172 37.28 -51.93 3.69
N ARG A 173 36.89 -52.77 2.70
CA ARG A 173 35.75 -53.72 2.64
C ARG A 173 34.31 -53.17 2.79
N GLN A 174 33.56 -53.04 1.69
CA GLN A 174 32.69 -54.06 1.03
C GLN A 174 31.43 -54.43 1.82
N HIS A 175 30.27 -54.30 1.16
CA HIS A 175 29.04 -55.14 1.12
C HIS A 175 27.91 -54.22 0.59
N SER A 176 27.05 -54.50 -0.39
CA SER A 176 26.87 -55.54 -1.42
C SER A 176 25.67 -55.06 -2.26
N MET A 177 25.78 -55.03 -3.59
CA MET A 177 24.65 -54.88 -4.52
C MET A 177 23.94 -56.23 -4.72
N PRO A 178 22.75 -56.24 -5.34
CA PRO A 178 22.67 -57.00 -6.58
C PRO A 178 22.15 -56.16 -7.74
N ALA A 179 22.82 -56.35 -8.88
CA ALA A 179 22.48 -55.85 -10.19
C ALA A 179 21.56 -56.84 -10.91
N GLY A 180 20.70 -56.34 -11.82
CA GLY A 180 20.12 -57.18 -12.87
C GLY A 180 18.79 -56.68 -13.42
N LEU A 181 18.83 -55.83 -14.46
CA LEU A 181 18.38 -56.21 -15.82
C LEU A 181 18.49 -55.00 -16.78
N MET A 182 19.46 -55.13 -17.69
CA MET A 182 19.47 -54.73 -19.11
C MET A 182 19.47 -53.22 -19.42
N GLU A 183 20.56 -52.59 -19.85
CA GLU A 183 21.40 -52.80 -21.05
C GLU A 183 20.79 -52.26 -22.36
N GLY A 184 21.50 -51.29 -22.96
CA GLY A 184 21.41 -50.90 -24.37
C GLY A 184 20.44 -49.74 -24.64
N ILE A 185 20.80 -48.64 -25.30
CA ILE A 185 21.63 -48.50 -26.51
C ILE A 185 22.05 -47.02 -26.66
N LYS A 186 23.26 -46.81 -27.20
CA LYS A 186 23.86 -45.60 -27.81
C LYS A 186 24.66 -44.61 -26.94
N ARG A 187 25.96 -44.96 -26.87
CA ARG A 187 27.13 -44.09 -26.68
C ARG A 187 27.28 -43.03 -27.81
N LYS A 188 27.51 -41.76 -27.38
CA LYS A 188 28.50 -40.73 -27.86
C LYS A 188 28.33 -40.12 -29.29
N PRO A 189 28.94 -38.94 -29.61
CA PRO A 189 29.94 -38.12 -28.88
C PRO A 189 29.68 -36.58 -28.82
N PRO A 190 30.54 -35.78 -28.12
CA PRO A 190 30.43 -34.33 -28.00
C PRO A 190 31.25 -33.59 -29.09
N LEU A 191 30.70 -32.52 -29.67
CA LEU A 191 31.32 -31.56 -30.61
C LEU A 191 30.39 -30.32 -30.63
N ARG A 192 30.79 -29.08 -30.88
CA ARG A 192 32.05 -28.36 -31.01
C ARG A 192 31.58 -26.92 -31.17
N ARG A 193 32.19 -26.02 -30.41
CA ARG A 193 32.19 -24.56 -30.54
C ARG A 193 31.98 -24.07 -31.99
N LEU A 194 30.96 -23.24 -32.23
CA LEU A 194 30.83 -22.40 -33.42
C LEU A 194 30.77 -20.93 -32.99
N THR A 195 31.83 -20.24 -33.38
CA THR A 195 31.95 -18.79 -33.38
C THR A 195 31.50 -18.31 -34.75
N THR A 196 30.66 -17.29 -34.85
CA THR A 196 30.60 -16.43 -36.03
C THR A 196 30.33 -15.01 -35.56
N GLN A 197 31.41 -14.23 -35.50
CA GLN A 197 31.33 -12.78 -35.46
C GLN A 197 30.82 -12.29 -36.83
N ALA A 198 29.85 -11.39 -36.80
CA ALA A 198 29.66 -10.40 -37.85
C ALA A 198 29.70 -9.01 -37.18
N MET A 199 30.92 -8.50 -37.20
CA MET A 199 31.44 -7.16 -36.94
C MET A 199 30.42 -6.00 -36.99
N GLY A 200 30.44 -5.18 -35.93
CA GLY A 200 29.82 -3.85 -35.89
C GLY A 200 30.24 -3.05 -34.65
N HIS A 201 31.52 -2.64 -34.59
CA HIS A 201 32.11 -1.51 -33.84
C HIS A 201 31.95 -1.48 -32.29
N HIS A 202 32.92 -1.99 -31.50
CA HIS A 202 34.04 -1.26 -30.84
C HIS A 202 33.56 -0.07 -29.95
N ASP A 203 33.86 0.06 -28.66
CA ASP A 203 34.92 -0.53 -27.84
C ASP A 203 34.68 -0.28 -26.33
N SER A 204 35.26 -1.14 -25.50
CA SER A 204 35.54 -0.93 -24.05
C SER A 204 34.40 -0.98 -23.02
N SER A 205 33.91 -2.19 -22.67
CA SER A 205 33.76 -2.58 -21.25
C SER A 205 33.54 -4.09 -21.11
N GLU A 206 34.55 -4.77 -20.60
CA GLU A 206 34.53 -6.19 -20.25
C GLU A 206 33.55 -6.49 -19.10
N GLY A 207 32.76 -7.55 -19.26
CA GLY A 207 32.28 -8.44 -18.19
C GLY A 207 31.48 -7.81 -17.04
N GLY A 208 30.16 -7.69 -17.18
CA GLY A 208 29.37 -6.96 -16.16
C GLY A 208 28.03 -7.51 -15.68
N HIS A 209 27.43 -8.56 -16.24
CA HIS A 209 26.10 -9.02 -15.76
C HIS A 209 26.12 -9.70 -14.36
N ARG A 210 27.25 -9.66 -13.64
CA ARG A 210 27.41 -10.15 -12.25
C ARG A 210 27.74 -9.07 -11.22
N ARG A 211 27.80 -7.79 -11.61
CA ARG A 211 28.05 -6.69 -10.66
C ARG A 211 26.71 -6.01 -10.41
N GLY A 212 26.02 -6.41 -9.33
CA GLY A 212 24.75 -5.81 -8.91
C GLY A 212 24.92 -4.34 -8.48
N TRP A 213 24.08 -3.86 -7.56
CA TRP A 213 24.09 -2.47 -7.07
C TRP A 213 25.47 -1.91 -6.70
N ALA A 214 26.41 -2.73 -6.22
CA ALA A 214 27.78 -2.33 -5.92
C ALA A 214 28.57 -1.88 -7.17
N GLY A 215 28.30 -2.47 -8.34
CA GLY A 215 28.87 -2.05 -9.62
C GLY A 215 28.31 -0.70 -10.07
N VAL A 216 26.99 -0.51 -9.91
CA VAL A 216 26.31 0.75 -10.23
C VAL A 216 26.82 1.89 -9.35
N VAL A 217 27.06 1.65 -8.06
CA VAL A 217 27.65 2.65 -7.16
C VAL A 217 29.09 2.97 -7.56
N GLN A 218 29.90 1.97 -7.90
CA GLN A 218 31.27 2.18 -8.36
C GLN A 218 31.31 2.95 -9.70
N GLU A 219 30.36 2.71 -10.59
CA GLU A 219 30.22 3.42 -11.86
C GLU A 219 29.70 4.85 -11.67
N LEU A 220 28.77 5.07 -10.73
CA LEU A 220 28.32 6.41 -10.33
C LEU A 220 29.45 7.22 -9.68
N GLN A 221 30.26 6.58 -8.83
CA GLN A 221 31.45 7.20 -8.22
C GLN A 221 32.52 7.52 -9.26
N MET A 222 32.68 6.69 -10.29
CA MET A 222 33.61 6.94 -11.41
C MET A 222 33.01 7.85 -12.49
N SER A 223 31.75 8.29 -12.33
CA SER A 223 31.08 9.09 -13.35
C SER A 223 31.70 10.48 -13.46
N PRO A 224 32.15 10.89 -14.67
CA PRO A 224 32.70 12.22 -14.90
C PRO A 224 31.65 13.33 -14.73
N LEU A 225 30.36 12.97 -14.78
CA LEU A 225 29.25 13.91 -14.63
C LEU A 225 29.05 14.30 -13.15
N MET A 226 29.32 13.38 -12.23
CA MET A 226 29.32 13.66 -10.78
C MET A 226 30.50 14.58 -10.40
N HIS A 227 31.69 14.30 -10.93
CA HIS A 227 32.87 15.15 -10.73
C HIS A 227 32.68 16.57 -11.28
N LYS A 228 32.02 16.73 -12.44
CA LYS A 228 31.65 18.04 -12.97
C LYS A 228 30.71 18.82 -12.03
N ARG A 229 29.75 18.16 -11.38
CA ARG A 229 28.87 18.80 -10.39
C ARG A 229 29.64 19.22 -9.14
N HIS A 230 30.49 18.35 -8.60
CA HIS A 230 31.31 18.70 -7.43
C HIS A 230 32.25 19.87 -7.74
N ALA A 231 32.93 19.87 -8.89
CA ALA A 231 33.76 20.99 -9.32
C ALA A 231 32.95 22.28 -9.54
N SER A 232 31.73 22.20 -10.08
CA SER A 232 30.87 23.38 -10.25
C SER A 232 30.41 23.98 -8.91
N ILE A 233 30.16 23.13 -7.91
CA ILE A 233 29.78 23.56 -6.56
C ILE A 233 30.97 24.16 -5.84
N GLU A 234 32.15 23.55 -5.95
CA GLU A 234 33.39 24.10 -5.39
C GLU A 234 33.76 25.44 -6.03
N MET A 235 33.61 25.60 -7.35
CA MET A 235 33.79 26.90 -8.01
C MET A 235 32.76 27.93 -7.56
N ALA A 236 31.50 27.54 -7.37
CA ALA A 236 30.45 28.44 -6.87
C ALA A 236 30.67 28.84 -5.40
N MET A 237 31.24 27.96 -4.57
CA MET A 237 31.60 28.26 -3.18
C MET A 237 32.92 29.00 -3.03
N ALA A 238 33.86 28.84 -3.98
CA ALA A 238 35.13 29.56 -4.01
C ALA A 238 35.00 31.00 -4.56
N GLN A 239 33.81 31.40 -5.02
CA GLN A 239 33.55 32.75 -5.49
C GLN A 239 33.01 33.60 -4.32
N PRO A 240 33.86 34.42 -3.66
CA PRO A 240 33.36 35.36 -2.66
C PRO A 240 32.46 36.40 -3.34
N PRO A 241 31.45 36.93 -2.62
CA PRO A 241 30.54 37.91 -3.17
C PRO A 241 31.32 39.14 -3.65
N GLN A 242 31.31 39.38 -4.96
CA GLN A 242 31.78 40.63 -5.54
C GLN A 242 30.75 41.70 -5.18
N THR A 243 31.09 42.54 -4.20
CA THR A 243 30.35 43.75 -3.85
C THR A 243 30.69 44.86 -4.85
N PRO A 244 29.67 45.47 -5.48
CA PRO A 244 29.60 46.91 -5.61
C PRO A 244 28.64 47.51 -4.58
#